data_AF-A0A355BEP2-F1
#
_entry.id   AF-A0A355BEP2-F1
#
_cell.length_a   1.000
_cell.length_b   1.000
_cell.length_c   1.000
_cell.angle_alpha   90.00
_cell.angle_beta   90.00
_cell.angle_gamma   90.00
#
_symmetry.space_group_name_H-M   'P 1'
#
loop_
_entity.id
_entity.type
_entity.pdbx_description
1 polymer ?
#
loop_
_entity_poly.entity_id
_entity_poly.type
_entity_poly.pdbx_seq_one_letter_code
_entity_poly.pdbx_strand_id
1 'polypeptide(L)'
;MTDVICIGAQNSLDAIASRLRQELAFLAADGIHLSLETSHSRFFNFLYCQLDYGNTAYSMSERRHLSRQCIANALTDILVDDWQQATLLRVLNRRFHCFAEREKQRIVQLAMAKLVQRDKGPNRLLYQVARKSRIREALSAYLKDQDRINLDGFLHFRLRSYWEELEDILYLSIDQFLSEKEYQEFVQLLQHFVQILEPRHDLVPVVLRE
;
A
#
# COMPACT_ATOMS: atom_id res chain seq x y z
N MET A 1 29.77 8.56 -16.13
CA MET A 1 30.06 8.92 -14.71
C MET A 1 28.84 8.50 -13.93
N THR A 2 29.03 7.72 -12.85
CA THR A 2 27.96 6.93 -12.24
C THR A 2 27.32 7.64 -11.06
N ASP A 3 25.98 7.72 -11.05
CA ASP A 3 25.18 8.10 -9.88
C ASP A 3 24.53 6.83 -9.32
N VAL A 4 24.45 6.70 -8.00
CA VAL A 4 23.95 5.48 -7.35
C VAL A 4 22.92 5.86 -6.30
N ILE A 5 21.68 5.40 -6.50
CA ILE A 5 20.60 5.60 -5.54
C ILE A 5 20.29 4.28 -4.83
N CYS A 6 20.42 4.28 -3.51
CA CYS A 6 20.14 3.14 -2.65
C CYS A 6 18.75 3.28 -2.02
N ILE A 7 17.85 2.35 -2.34
CA ILE A 7 16.49 2.27 -1.81
C ILE A 7 16.44 1.08 -0.84
N GLY A 8 16.16 1.33 0.43
CA GLY A 8 16.03 0.29 1.46
C GLY A 8 14.60 0.21 1.99
N ALA A 9 14.11 -1.01 2.26
CA ALA A 9 12.81 -1.21 2.90
C ALA A 9 12.63 -2.60 3.50
N GLN A 10 11.66 -2.77 4.38
CA GLN A 10 11.29 -4.06 4.96
C GLN A 10 10.37 -4.88 4.05
N ASN A 11 9.64 -4.24 3.12
CA ASN A 11 8.87 -4.92 2.07
C ASN A 11 9.82 -5.51 1.01
N SER A 12 9.35 -6.48 0.23
CA SER A 12 10.02 -6.86 -1.01
C SER A 12 10.11 -5.64 -1.94
N LEU A 13 11.28 -5.47 -2.57
CA LEU A 13 11.55 -4.43 -3.57
C LEU A 13 11.41 -4.97 -5.00
N ASP A 14 10.92 -6.20 -5.21
CA ASP A 14 10.91 -6.84 -6.54
C ASP A 14 9.97 -6.12 -7.51
N ALA A 15 8.79 -5.70 -7.03
CA ALA A 15 7.87 -4.88 -7.79
C ALA A 15 8.50 -3.53 -8.18
N ILE A 16 9.27 -2.93 -7.27
CA ILE A 16 10.05 -1.71 -7.50
C ILE A 16 11.10 -1.91 -8.58
N ALA A 17 11.89 -2.99 -8.47
CA ALA A 17 12.90 -3.29 -9.46
C ALA A 17 12.30 -3.53 -10.85
N SER A 18 11.19 -4.26 -10.94
CA SER A 18 10.52 -4.54 -12.21
C SER A 18 9.98 -3.26 -12.86
N ARG A 19 9.25 -2.44 -12.10
CA ARG A 19 8.63 -1.21 -12.60
C ARG A 19 9.66 -0.14 -12.94
N LEU A 20 10.72 0.01 -12.15
CA LEU A 20 11.84 0.90 -12.49
C LEU A 20 12.53 0.46 -13.79
N ARG A 21 12.71 -0.85 -14.04
CA ARG A 21 13.28 -1.31 -15.32
C ARG A 21 12.38 -0.94 -16.50
N GLN A 22 11.07 -1.07 -16.35
CA GLN A 22 10.12 -0.71 -17.42
C GLN A 22 10.07 0.80 -17.65
N GLU A 23 9.94 1.58 -16.57
CA GLU A 23 9.85 3.04 -16.67
C GLU A 23 11.17 3.66 -17.10
N LEU A 24 12.34 3.20 -16.67
CA LEU A 24 13.60 3.79 -17.11
C LEU A 24 14.15 3.20 -18.43
N ALA A 25 13.48 2.22 -19.04
CA ALA A 25 13.89 1.67 -20.32
C ALA A 25 13.91 2.74 -21.44
N PHE A 26 12.99 3.70 -21.42
CA PHE A 26 12.96 4.77 -22.43
C PHE A 26 14.15 5.71 -22.32
N LEU A 27 14.69 5.91 -21.11
CA LEU A 27 15.83 6.80 -20.88
C LEU A 27 17.15 6.24 -21.43
N ALA A 28 17.20 4.95 -21.76
CA ALA A 28 18.33 4.37 -22.48
C ALA A 28 18.52 5.02 -23.87
N ALA A 29 17.42 5.46 -24.50
CA ALA A 29 17.49 6.21 -25.76
C ALA A 29 18.12 7.60 -25.59
N ASP A 30 17.99 8.19 -24.38
CA ASP A 30 18.58 9.49 -24.02
C ASP A 30 20.00 9.37 -23.40
N GLY A 31 20.61 8.18 -23.52
CA GLY A 31 21.96 7.89 -23.04
C GLY A 31 22.06 7.76 -21.52
N ILE A 32 20.98 7.39 -20.84
CA ILE A 32 20.98 7.06 -19.41
C ILE A 32 20.81 5.54 -19.29
N HIS A 33 21.87 4.85 -18.89
CA HIS A 33 21.83 3.41 -18.67
C HIS A 33 21.58 3.11 -17.20
N LEU A 34 20.52 2.34 -16.92
CA LEU A 34 20.16 1.89 -15.58
C LEU A 34 20.58 0.43 -15.37
N SER A 35 21.44 0.18 -14.38
CA SER A 35 21.64 -1.14 -13.80
C SER A 35 20.98 -1.20 -12.41
N LEU A 36 20.25 -2.29 -12.16
CA LEU A 36 19.59 -2.54 -10.88
C LEU A 36 20.18 -3.77 -10.21
N GLU A 37 20.70 -3.59 -9.01
CA GLU A 37 21.19 -4.66 -8.14
C GLU A 37 20.33 -4.74 -6.88
N THR A 38 19.94 -5.95 -6.48
CA THR A 38 19.21 -6.17 -5.23
C THR A 38 20.12 -6.85 -4.22
N SER A 39 20.00 -6.44 -2.96
CA SER A 39 20.65 -7.07 -1.82
C SER A 39 19.63 -7.27 -0.72
N HIS A 40 19.75 -8.37 0.01
CA HIS A 40 18.86 -8.67 1.12
C HIS A 40 19.68 -8.80 2.40
N SER A 41 19.16 -8.21 3.46
CA SER A 41 19.59 -8.38 4.83
C SER A 41 18.51 -9.13 5.61
N ARG A 42 18.76 -9.42 6.90
CA ARG A 42 17.84 -10.17 7.76
C ARG A 42 16.46 -9.53 7.89
N PHE A 43 16.40 -8.20 7.86
CA PHE A 43 15.16 -7.43 8.09
C PHE A 43 14.84 -6.41 7.00
N PHE A 44 15.76 -6.18 6.06
CA PHE A 44 15.66 -5.14 5.04
C PHE A 44 16.10 -5.67 3.69
N ASN A 45 15.40 -5.27 2.65
CA ASN A 45 15.78 -5.39 1.26
C ASN A 45 16.38 -4.05 0.81
N PHE A 46 17.36 -4.12 -0.07
CA PHE A 46 18.04 -2.98 -0.67
C PHE A 46 18.03 -3.13 -2.19
N LEU A 47 17.75 -2.02 -2.87
CA LEU A 47 17.81 -1.90 -4.31
C LEU A 47 18.77 -0.76 -4.64
N TYR A 48 19.82 -1.07 -5.39
CA TYR A 48 20.81 -0.13 -5.87
C TYR A 48 20.49 0.21 -7.33
N CYS A 49 20.13 1.46 -7.57
CA CYS A 49 19.91 2.02 -8.88
C CYS A 49 21.19 2.70 -9.33
N GLN A 50 21.98 2.02 -10.14
CA GLN A 50 23.19 2.56 -10.75
C GLN A 50 22.81 3.21 -12.08
N LEU A 51 23.05 4.51 -12.20
CA LEU A 51 22.75 5.32 -13.36
C LEU A 51 24.07 5.74 -14.00
N ASP A 52 24.34 5.27 -15.21
CA ASP A 52 25.46 5.78 -16.02
C ASP A 52 24.95 6.75 -17.07
N TYR A 53 25.50 7.95 -17.04
CA TYR A 53 25.18 9.01 -17.99
C TYR A 53 26.23 9.01 -19.10
N GLY A 54 25.81 8.63 -20.30
CA GLY A 54 26.61 8.65 -21.52
C GLY A 54 26.96 10.07 -21.97
N ASN A 55 27.40 10.28 -23.22
CA ASN A 55 27.66 11.64 -23.72
C ASN A 55 26.50 12.08 -24.61
N THR A 56 25.59 12.89 -24.07
CA THR A 56 24.37 13.37 -24.77
C THR A 56 24.19 14.87 -24.66
N ALA A 57 23.21 15.43 -25.38
CA ALA A 57 22.99 16.88 -25.51
C ALA A 57 22.65 17.60 -24.19
N TYR A 58 22.17 16.88 -23.17
CA TYR A 58 21.81 17.46 -21.88
C TYR A 58 23.01 17.64 -20.95
N SER A 59 22.97 18.69 -20.13
CA SER A 59 23.92 18.84 -19.03
C SER A 59 23.82 17.67 -18.05
N MET A 60 24.91 17.41 -17.34
CA MET A 60 24.95 16.34 -16.33
C MET A 60 23.92 16.57 -15.21
N SER A 61 23.72 17.83 -14.80
CA SER A 61 22.74 18.20 -13.78
C SER A 61 21.30 17.90 -14.22
N GLU A 62 20.97 18.13 -15.49
CA GLU A 62 19.63 17.85 -16.02
C GLU A 62 19.36 16.34 -16.07
N ARG A 63 20.33 15.54 -16.50
CA ARG A 63 20.18 14.08 -16.53
C ARG A 63 20.05 13.46 -15.15
N ARG A 64 20.82 13.96 -14.19
CA ARG A 64 20.69 13.58 -12.77
C ARG A 64 19.31 13.95 -12.24
N HIS A 65 18.82 15.13 -12.57
CA HIS A 65 17.49 15.58 -12.15
C HIS A 65 16.36 14.72 -12.75
N LEU A 66 16.39 14.48 -14.07
CA LEU A 66 15.39 13.67 -14.78
C LEU A 66 15.32 12.24 -14.23
N SER A 67 16.47 11.58 -14.09
CA SER A 67 16.52 10.21 -13.55
C SER A 67 15.99 10.11 -12.12
N ARG A 68 16.30 11.09 -11.25
CA ARG A 68 15.75 11.16 -9.89
C ARG A 68 14.24 11.41 -9.86
N GLN A 69 13.74 12.24 -10.77
CA GLN A 69 12.28 12.43 -10.92
C GLN A 69 11.57 11.17 -11.39
N CYS A 70 12.15 10.43 -12.35
CA CYS A 70 11.61 9.14 -12.78
C CYS A 70 11.58 8.13 -11.64
N ILE A 71 12.65 8.04 -10.84
CA ILE A 71 12.67 7.17 -9.65
C ILE A 71 11.62 7.61 -8.63
N ALA A 72 11.47 8.91 -8.37
CA ALA A 72 10.43 9.42 -7.47
C ALA A 72 9.01 9.09 -7.94
N ASN A 73 8.76 9.15 -9.25
CA ASN A 73 7.48 8.78 -9.86
C ASN A 73 7.18 7.29 -9.68
N ALA A 74 8.13 6.43 -10.07
CA ALA A 74 7.98 4.98 -9.91
C ALA A 74 7.76 4.58 -8.44
N LEU A 75 8.53 5.17 -7.51
CA LEU A 75 8.36 4.95 -6.08
C LEU A 75 6.98 5.41 -5.59
N THR A 76 6.49 6.55 -6.06
CA THR A 76 5.16 7.06 -5.69
C THR A 76 4.07 6.07 -6.07
N ASP A 77 4.11 5.61 -7.31
CA ASP A 77 3.09 4.69 -7.80
C ASP A 77 3.10 3.39 -7.01
N ILE A 78 4.27 2.86 -6.70
CA ILE A 78 4.38 1.57 -5.99
C ILE A 78 3.98 1.70 -4.52
N LEU A 79 4.31 2.83 -3.88
CA LEU A 79 3.87 3.14 -2.53
C LEU A 79 2.34 3.20 -2.40
N VAL A 80 1.66 3.63 -3.48
CA VAL A 80 0.20 3.77 -3.51
C VAL A 80 -0.49 2.51 -4.02
N ASP A 81 0.05 1.86 -5.05
CA ASP A 81 -0.62 0.77 -5.75
C ASP A 81 -0.34 -0.60 -5.08
N ASP A 82 0.90 -0.87 -4.67
CA ASP A 82 1.32 -2.22 -4.26
C ASP A 82 1.62 -2.31 -2.75
N TRP A 83 2.15 -1.25 -2.15
CA TRP A 83 2.71 -1.33 -0.79
C TRP A 83 1.70 -1.10 0.31
N GLN A 84 0.59 -0.43 0.04
CA GLN A 84 -0.44 -0.16 1.05
C GLN A 84 -0.88 -1.45 1.74
N GLN A 85 -1.27 -2.45 0.96
CA GLN A 85 -1.75 -3.74 1.47
C GLN A 85 -0.68 -4.46 2.31
N ALA A 86 0.54 -4.59 1.76
CA ALA A 86 1.64 -5.27 2.45
C ALA A 86 2.07 -4.55 3.74
N THR A 87 1.94 -3.22 3.76
CA THR A 87 2.27 -2.38 4.92
C THR A 87 1.20 -2.54 5.99
N LEU A 88 -0.10 -2.44 5.64
CA LEU A 88 -1.22 -2.65 6.57
C LEU A 88 -1.18 -4.05 7.21
N LEU A 89 -0.94 -5.09 6.40
CA LEU A 89 -0.82 -6.46 6.91
C LEU A 89 0.35 -6.58 7.90
N ARG A 90 1.47 -5.91 7.64
CA ARG A 90 2.61 -5.90 8.56
C ARG A 90 2.28 -5.19 9.87
N VAL A 91 1.56 -4.06 9.82
CA VAL A 91 1.10 -3.35 11.03
C VAL A 91 0.22 -4.26 11.87
N LEU A 92 -0.74 -4.93 11.24
CA LEU A 92 -1.61 -5.90 11.92
C LEU A 92 -0.81 -7.01 12.58
N ASN A 93 0.13 -7.60 11.85
CA ASN A 93 0.98 -8.67 12.39
C ASN A 93 1.84 -8.24 13.57
N ARG A 94 2.25 -6.96 13.62
CA ARG A 94 3.10 -6.44 14.69
C ARG A 94 2.32 -5.93 15.90
N ARG A 95 1.14 -5.33 15.69
CA ARG A 95 0.40 -4.65 16.76
C ARG A 95 -0.80 -5.45 17.27
N PHE A 96 -1.36 -6.36 16.48
CA PHE A 96 -2.61 -7.05 16.77
C PHE A 96 -2.45 -8.57 16.69
N HIS A 97 -1.84 -9.14 17.72
CA HIS A 97 -1.61 -10.60 17.83
C HIS A 97 -2.87 -11.41 18.14
N CYS A 98 -3.97 -10.76 18.54
CA CYS A 98 -5.24 -11.42 18.89
C CYS A 98 -6.01 -11.96 17.69
N PHE A 99 -5.78 -11.43 16.48
CA PHE A 99 -6.46 -11.87 15.27
C PHE A 99 -5.76 -13.08 14.64
N ALA A 100 -6.53 -14.06 14.18
CA ALA A 100 -6.01 -15.13 13.35
C ALA A 100 -5.62 -14.59 11.96
N GLU A 101 -4.72 -15.30 11.25
CA GLU A 101 -4.25 -14.86 9.93
C GLU A 101 -5.38 -14.61 8.93
N ARG A 102 -6.44 -15.45 8.93
CA ARG A 102 -7.61 -15.25 8.08
C ARG A 102 -8.38 -13.96 8.42
N GLU A 103 -8.49 -13.63 9.70
CA GLU A 103 -9.14 -12.41 10.17
C GLU A 103 -8.32 -11.17 9.77
N LYS A 104 -6.99 -11.22 9.94
CA LYS A 104 -6.10 -10.14 9.49
C LYS A 104 -6.22 -9.89 7.98
N GLN A 105 -6.24 -10.95 7.16
CA GLN A 105 -6.44 -10.82 5.72
C GLN A 105 -7.80 -10.16 5.41
N ARG A 106 -8.86 -10.55 6.12
CA ARG A 106 -10.18 -9.94 5.97
C ARG A 106 -10.19 -8.45 6.35
N ILE A 107 -9.56 -8.08 7.46
CA ILE A 107 -9.44 -6.68 7.90
C ILE A 107 -8.69 -5.85 6.84
N VAL A 108 -7.59 -6.37 6.29
CA VAL A 108 -6.85 -5.68 5.23
C VAL A 108 -7.70 -5.51 3.97
N GLN A 109 -8.48 -6.52 3.58
CA GLN A 109 -9.41 -6.40 2.45
C GLN A 109 -10.44 -5.30 2.68
N LEU A 110 -11.01 -5.20 3.88
CA LEU A 110 -11.92 -4.11 4.25
C LEU A 110 -11.23 -2.75 4.16
N ALA A 111 -10.00 -2.64 4.65
CA ALA A 111 -9.20 -1.41 4.60
C ALA A 111 -8.92 -0.97 3.16
N MET A 112 -8.49 -1.90 2.30
CA MET A 112 -8.27 -1.62 0.87
C MET A 112 -9.59 -1.21 0.18
N ALA A 113 -10.71 -1.85 0.51
CA ALA A 113 -12.01 -1.47 -0.03
C ALA A 113 -12.43 -0.05 0.40
N LYS A 114 -12.17 0.33 1.66
CA LYS A 114 -12.42 1.70 2.17
C LYS A 114 -11.53 2.74 1.51
N LEU A 115 -10.25 2.44 1.30
CA LEU A 115 -9.33 3.32 0.53
C LEU A 115 -9.91 3.58 -0.87
N VAL A 116 -10.32 2.52 -1.57
CA VAL A 116 -10.93 2.62 -2.90
C VAL A 116 -12.28 3.37 -2.85
N GLN A 117 -13.08 3.22 -1.80
CA GLN A 117 -14.37 3.92 -1.66
C GLN A 117 -14.22 5.41 -1.30
N ARG A 118 -13.24 5.78 -0.48
CA ARG A 118 -12.88 7.18 -0.23
C ARG A 118 -12.52 7.88 -1.52
N ASP A 119 -11.90 7.14 -2.43
CA ASP A 119 -11.59 7.57 -3.77
C ASP A 119 -12.80 7.51 -4.74
N LYS A 120 -14.03 7.12 -4.34
CA LYS A 120 -15.21 7.00 -5.25
C LYS A 120 -16.19 8.18 -5.23
N GLY A 121 -15.91 9.26 -4.48
CA GLY A 121 -16.74 10.46 -4.50
C GLY A 121 -16.68 11.25 -5.83
N PRO A 122 -17.48 12.33 -6.00
CA PRO A 122 -17.48 13.16 -7.21
C PRO A 122 -16.09 13.74 -7.56
N ASN A 123 -15.19 13.82 -6.57
CA ASN A 123 -13.80 14.26 -6.71
C ASN A 123 -12.77 13.12 -6.75
N ARG A 124 -13.17 11.90 -7.14
CA ARG A 124 -12.32 10.69 -7.22
C ARG A 124 -10.92 10.93 -7.77
N LEU A 125 -10.88 11.42 -9.01
CA LEU A 125 -9.62 11.64 -9.72
C LEU A 125 -8.79 12.71 -9.01
N LEU A 126 -9.43 13.74 -8.46
CA LEU A 126 -8.76 14.82 -7.74
C LEU A 126 -8.08 14.31 -6.46
N TYR A 127 -8.74 13.44 -5.68
CA TYR A 127 -8.13 12.89 -4.45
C TYR A 127 -6.96 11.96 -4.73
N GLN A 128 -7.11 11.03 -5.68
CA GLN A 128 -6.02 10.12 -6.06
C GLN A 128 -4.83 10.86 -6.65
N VAL A 129 -5.09 11.82 -7.56
CA VAL A 129 -4.04 12.64 -8.18
C VAL A 129 -3.37 13.53 -7.12
N ALA A 130 -4.13 14.14 -6.21
CA ALA A 130 -3.55 14.95 -5.14
C ALA A 130 -2.70 14.13 -4.18
N ARG A 131 -3.14 12.92 -3.81
CA ARG A 131 -2.38 12.00 -2.94
C ARG A 131 -1.06 11.60 -3.62
N LYS A 132 -1.11 11.13 -4.88
CA LYS A 132 0.09 10.81 -5.66
C LYS A 132 0.99 12.03 -5.84
N SER A 133 0.44 13.22 -6.10
CA SER A 133 1.25 14.43 -6.25
C SER A 133 2.02 14.78 -4.97
N ARG A 134 1.37 14.74 -3.81
CA ARG A 134 2.03 15.02 -2.51
C ARG A 134 3.17 14.05 -2.22
N ILE A 135 2.94 12.75 -2.46
CA ILE A 135 3.96 11.72 -2.25
C ILE A 135 5.14 11.92 -3.22
N ARG A 136 4.83 12.17 -4.50
CA ARG A 136 5.82 12.45 -5.55
C ARG A 136 6.65 13.68 -5.25
N GLU A 137 6.03 14.77 -4.83
CA GLU A 137 6.71 16.02 -4.47
C GLU A 137 7.67 15.78 -3.30
N ALA A 138 7.23 15.06 -2.26
CA ALA A 138 8.07 14.72 -1.13
C ALA A 138 9.26 13.83 -1.54
N LEU A 139 9.03 12.81 -2.37
CA LEU A 139 10.09 11.94 -2.87
C LEU A 139 11.06 12.69 -3.78
N SER A 140 10.56 13.52 -4.69
CA SER A 140 11.38 14.31 -5.61
C SER A 140 12.26 15.31 -4.86
N ALA A 141 11.70 15.99 -3.85
CA ALA A 141 12.44 16.90 -3.00
C ALA A 141 13.53 16.18 -2.20
N TYR A 142 13.23 14.99 -1.67
CA TYR A 142 14.21 14.21 -0.90
C TYR A 142 15.33 13.65 -1.78
N LEU A 143 14.97 13.02 -2.90
CA LEU A 143 15.92 12.43 -3.84
C LEU A 143 16.71 13.47 -4.62
N LYS A 144 16.37 14.76 -4.58
CA LYS A 144 17.19 15.82 -5.17
C LYS A 144 18.59 15.85 -4.56
N ASP A 145 18.67 15.74 -3.23
CA ASP A 145 19.91 15.92 -2.47
C ASP A 145 20.40 14.63 -1.81
N GLN A 146 19.55 13.60 -1.73
CA GLN A 146 19.88 12.34 -1.05
C GLN A 146 19.98 11.17 -2.02
N ASP A 147 21.04 10.39 -1.85
CA ASP A 147 21.33 9.21 -2.66
C ASP A 147 20.85 7.93 -1.97
N ARG A 148 20.35 8.03 -0.74
CA ARG A 148 19.87 6.90 0.06
C ARG A 148 18.52 7.20 0.66
N ILE A 149 17.57 6.29 0.47
CA ILE A 149 16.23 6.39 1.03
C ILE A 149 15.87 5.09 1.76
N ASN A 150 15.40 5.21 3.00
CA ASN A 150 14.72 4.13 3.71
C ASN A 150 13.21 4.39 3.57
N LEU A 151 12.50 3.56 2.81
CA LEU A 151 11.09 3.77 2.48
C LEU A 151 10.18 3.63 3.70
N ASP A 152 10.44 2.71 4.64
CA ASP A 152 9.64 2.61 5.87
C ASP A 152 9.80 3.87 6.71
N GLY A 153 11.04 4.34 6.89
CA GLY A 153 11.32 5.58 7.61
C GLY A 153 10.72 6.80 6.90
N PHE A 154 10.84 6.86 5.58
CA PHE A 154 10.27 7.93 4.77
C PHE A 154 8.74 7.98 4.91
N LEU A 155 8.09 6.81 4.85
CA LEU A 155 6.64 6.68 5.03
C LEU A 155 6.19 7.19 6.40
N HIS A 156 6.86 6.76 7.48
CA HIS A 156 6.48 7.15 8.83
C HIS A 156 6.77 8.62 9.17
N PHE A 157 7.90 9.16 8.72
CA PHE A 157 8.37 10.48 9.16
C PHE A 157 8.10 11.59 8.15
N ARG A 158 8.32 11.36 6.86
CA ARG A 158 8.18 12.37 5.81
C ARG A 158 6.78 12.36 5.18
N LEU A 159 6.12 11.21 5.13
CA LEU A 159 4.75 11.05 4.64
C LEU A 159 3.74 10.86 5.79
N ARG A 160 3.96 11.53 6.93
CA ARG A 160 3.18 11.34 8.15
C ARG A 160 1.66 11.45 7.94
N SER A 161 1.20 12.44 7.21
CA SER A 161 -0.25 12.61 6.94
C SER A 161 -0.85 11.45 6.14
N TYR A 162 -0.07 10.87 5.24
CA TYR A 162 -0.50 9.69 4.47
C TYR A 162 -0.46 8.43 5.33
N TRP A 163 0.55 8.32 6.20
CA TRP A 163 0.63 7.25 7.19
C TRP A 163 -0.56 7.26 8.16
N GLU A 164 -0.90 8.43 8.71
CA GLU A 164 -2.05 8.62 9.59
C GLU A 164 -3.36 8.23 8.88
N GLU A 165 -3.53 8.60 7.60
CA GLU A 165 -4.67 8.15 6.81
C GLU A 165 -4.76 6.61 6.69
N LEU A 166 -3.63 5.93 6.48
CA LEU A 166 -3.61 4.46 6.43
C LEU A 166 -3.94 3.84 7.79
N GLU A 167 -3.44 4.41 8.88
CA GLU A 167 -3.76 3.96 10.25
C GLU A 167 -5.24 4.16 10.57
N ASP A 168 -5.81 5.33 10.28
CA ASP A 168 -7.23 5.62 10.50
C ASP A 168 -8.13 4.60 9.77
N ILE A 169 -7.82 4.32 8.51
CA ILE A 169 -8.59 3.35 7.72
C ILE A 169 -8.42 1.94 8.27
N LEU A 170 -7.22 1.60 8.76
CA LEU A 170 -7.00 0.31 9.42
C LEU A 170 -7.88 0.16 10.66
N TYR A 171 -7.90 1.16 11.54
CA TYR A 171 -8.73 1.15 12.75
C TYR A 171 -10.22 1.04 12.41
N LEU A 172 -10.71 1.84 11.47
CA LEU A 172 -12.10 1.77 11.00
C LEU A 172 -12.46 0.39 10.43
N SER A 173 -11.52 -0.30 9.79
CA SER A 173 -11.73 -1.66 9.27
C SER A 173 -11.68 -2.73 10.35
N ILE A 174 -10.88 -2.53 11.40
CA ILE A 174 -10.89 -3.40 12.58
C ILE A 174 -12.25 -3.28 13.28
N ASP A 175 -12.73 -2.06 13.52
CA ASP A 175 -14.01 -1.82 14.18
C ASP A 175 -15.17 -2.45 13.38
N GLN A 176 -15.19 -2.24 12.06
CA GLN A 176 -16.19 -2.87 11.20
C GLN A 176 -16.11 -4.40 11.26
N PHE A 177 -14.91 -4.98 11.21
CA PHE A 177 -14.75 -6.43 11.29
C PHE A 177 -15.27 -6.99 12.61
N LEU A 178 -14.98 -6.31 13.73
CA LEU A 178 -15.46 -6.71 15.05
C LEU A 178 -16.99 -6.64 15.12
N SER A 179 -17.61 -5.56 14.64
CA SER A 179 -19.07 -5.46 14.59
C SER A 179 -19.72 -6.52 13.70
N GLU A 180 -19.12 -6.82 12.54
CA GLU A 180 -19.57 -7.90 11.66
C GLU A 180 -19.50 -9.26 12.35
N LYS A 181 -18.40 -9.52 13.09
CA LYS A 181 -18.19 -10.75 13.83
C LYS A 181 -19.19 -10.91 14.98
N GLU A 182 -19.37 -9.87 15.80
CA GLU A 182 -20.34 -9.83 16.90
C GLU A 182 -21.77 -10.10 16.41
N TYR A 183 -22.15 -9.49 15.28
CA TYR A 183 -23.45 -9.73 14.68
C TYR A 183 -23.63 -11.20 14.25
N GLN A 184 -22.62 -11.81 13.63
CA GLN A 184 -22.68 -13.22 13.23
C GLN A 184 -22.77 -14.14 14.44
N GLU A 185 -22.01 -13.88 15.50
CA GLU A 185 -22.05 -14.65 16.75
C GLU A 185 -23.43 -14.54 17.42
N PHE A 186 -24.04 -13.35 17.42
CA PHE A 186 -25.40 -13.16 17.93
C PHE A 186 -26.45 -13.96 17.13
N VAL A 187 -26.38 -13.92 15.79
CA VAL A 187 -27.30 -14.70 14.94
C VAL A 187 -27.12 -16.20 15.15
N GLN A 188 -25.88 -16.69 15.24
CA GLN A 188 -25.59 -18.11 15.51
C GLN A 188 -26.14 -18.56 16.86
N LEU A 189 -26.03 -17.72 17.89
CA LEU A 189 -26.61 -17.98 19.20
C LEU A 189 -28.13 -18.09 19.13
N LEU A 190 -28.81 -17.18 18.43
CA LEU A 190 -30.26 -17.24 18.23
C LEU A 190 -30.70 -18.50 17.47
N GLN A 191 -29.97 -18.86 16.41
CA GLN A 191 -30.24 -20.09 15.65
C GLN A 191 -30.13 -21.33 16.53
N HIS A 192 -29.13 -21.37 17.41
CA HIS A 192 -28.96 -22.46 18.36
C HIS A 192 -30.16 -22.57 19.32
N PHE A 193 -30.66 -21.45 19.84
CA PHE A 193 -31.86 -21.45 20.69
C PHE A 193 -33.09 -21.96 19.95
N VAL A 194 -33.34 -21.51 18.71
CA VAL A 194 -34.48 -21.98 17.91
C VAL A 194 -34.42 -23.49 17.66
N GLN A 195 -33.22 -24.06 17.47
CA GLN A 195 -33.05 -25.49 17.22
C GLN A 195 -33.33 -26.37 18.45
N ILE A 196 -33.06 -25.87 19.66
CA ILE A 196 -33.25 -26.62 20.91
C ILE A 196 -34.67 -26.48 21.46
N LEU A 197 -35.39 -25.42 21.10
CA LEU A 197 -36.75 -25.20 21.55
C LEU A 197 -37.69 -26.25 20.92
N GLU A 198 -38.24 -27.13 21.76
CA GLU A 198 -39.28 -28.07 21.33
C GLU A 198 -40.52 -27.28 20.86
N PRO A 199 -41.17 -27.71 19.75
CA PRO A 199 -42.42 -27.13 19.31
C PRO A 199 -43.45 -27.18 20.44
N ARG A 200 -44.03 -26.02 20.79
CA ARG A 200 -45.11 -25.98 21.80
C ARG A 200 -46.41 -26.60 21.29
N HIS A 201 -46.56 -26.71 19.97
CA HIS A 201 -47.72 -27.27 19.30
C HIS A 201 -47.29 -28.06 18.06
N ASP A 202 -47.81 -29.28 17.91
CA ASP A 202 -47.50 -30.15 16.77
C ASP A 202 -48.15 -29.67 15.46
N LEU A 203 -49.31 -29.00 15.57
CA LEU A 203 -50.12 -28.53 14.46
C LEU A 203 -50.66 -27.12 14.74
N VAL A 204 -50.39 -26.20 13.83
CA VAL A 204 -50.93 -24.83 13.87
C VAL A 204 -51.86 -24.63 12.67
N PRO A 205 -53.18 -24.50 12.88
CA PRO A 205 -54.12 -24.21 11.80
C PRO A 205 -53.90 -22.80 11.24
N VAL A 206 -53.56 -22.70 9.95
CA VAL A 206 -53.43 -21.41 9.26
C VAL A 206 -54.72 -21.12 8.51
N VAL A 207 -55.37 -19.99 8.81
CA VAL A 207 -56.58 -19.52 8.10
C VAL A 207 -56.18 -18.34 7.22
N LEU A 208 -56.27 -18.51 5.90
CA LEU A 208 -56.14 -17.42 4.94
C LEU A 208 -57.44 -16.63 4.92
N ARG A 209 -57.37 -15.33 5.17
CA ARG A 209 -58.49 -14.40 4.95
C ARG A 209 -58.33 -13.73 3.59
N GLU A 210 -59.36 -13.85 2.77
CA GLU A 210 -59.54 -13.10 1.51
C GLU A 210 -59.85 -11.62 1.78
#